data_AF-A0A545ADU3-F1
#
_entry.id   AF-A0A545ADU3-F1
#
_cell.length_a   1.000
_cell.length_b   1.000
_cell.length_c   1.000
_cell.angle_alpha   90.00
_cell.angle_beta   90.00
_cell.angle_gamma   90.00
#
_symmetry.space_group_name_H-M   'P 1'
#
loop_
_entity.id
_entity.type
_entity.pdbx_description
1 polymer ?
#
loop_
_entity_poly.entity_id
_entity_poly.type
_entity_poly.pdbx_seq_one_letter_code
_entity_poly.pdbx_strand_id
1 'polypeptide(L)' 'MEYDFEGPVWEWRGPSPYHFVTVPDECVDGLRALASGVSYGWGMVPVSERVAVDDVVRVRIAVV' A
#
# COMPACT_ATOMS: atom_id res chain seq x y z
N MET A 1 -3.78 -13.55 1.73
CA MET A 1 -2.36 -13.37 1.37
C MET A 1 -1.85 -12.25 2.24
N GLU A 2 -0.69 -12.45 2.85
CA GLU A 2 -0.10 -11.55 3.84
C GLU A 2 1.27 -11.13 3.27
N TYR A 3 1.57 -9.83 3.34
CA TYR A 3 2.81 -9.25 2.84
C TYR A 3 3.44 -8.46 3.98
N ASP A 4 4.65 -8.86 4.37
CA ASP A 4 5.45 -8.13 5.34
C ASP A 4 6.62 -7.47 4.62
N PHE A 5 6.68 -6.14 4.65
CA PHE A 5 7.82 -5.41 4.13
C PHE A 5 8.05 -4.12 4.89
N GLU A 6 9.30 -3.68 4.86
CA GLU A 6 9.74 -2.42 5.43
C GLU A 6 10.28 -1.52 4.31
N GLY A 7 10.03 -0.23 4.42
CA GLY A 7 10.53 0.73 3.46
C GLY A 7 10.53 2.14 4.03
N PRO A 8 11.33 3.05 3.45
CA PRO A 8 11.34 4.44 3.87
C PRO A 8 9.97 5.06 3.64
N VAL A 9 9.43 5.71 4.68
CA VAL A 9 8.23 6.52 4.58
C VAL A 9 8.56 7.81 3.85
N TRP A 10 7.74 8.18 2.87
CA TRP A 10 7.87 9.42 2.13
C TRP A 10 6.51 10.12 1.95
N GLU A 11 6.54 11.42 1.69
CA GLU A 11 5.35 12.25 1.54
C GLU A 11 5.33 12.93 0.16
N TRP A 12 4.14 13.11 -0.42
CA TRP A 12 3.98 13.80 -1.70
C TRP A 12 3.60 15.26 -1.50
N ARG A 13 4.48 16.18 -1.93
CA ARG A 13 4.28 17.64 -2.06
C ARG A 13 3.69 18.34 -0.80
N GLY A 14 4.55 18.72 0.15
CA GLY A 14 4.19 19.57 1.30
C GLY A 14 3.66 18.76 2.49
N PRO A 15 3.19 19.42 3.57
CA PRO A 15 2.69 18.71 4.75
C PRO A 15 1.53 17.81 4.33
N SER A 16 1.81 16.52 4.24
CA SER A 16 0.93 15.62 3.52
C SER A 16 -0.10 15.02 4.46
N PRO A 17 -1.38 14.96 4.05
CA PRO A 17 -2.39 14.23 4.80
C PRO A 17 -2.15 12.71 4.80
N TYR A 18 -1.19 12.21 4.00
CA TYR A 18 -0.91 10.80 3.84
C TYR A 18 0.60 10.54 3.84
N HIS A 19 0.98 9.40 4.42
CA HIS A 19 2.33 8.85 4.36
C HIS A 19 2.33 7.68 3.38
N PHE A 20 3.43 7.54 2.63
CA PHE A 20 3.57 6.51 1.61
C PHE A 20 4.80 5.65 1.89
N VAL A 21 4.70 4.36 1.55
CA VAL A 21 5.84 3.45 1.48
C VAL A 21 5.80 2.80 0.10
N THR A 22 6.96 2.68 -0.53
CA THR A 22 7.07 1.98 -1.81
C THR A 22 7.02 0.48 -1.58
N VAL A 23 6.14 -0.20 -2.32
CA VAL A 23 6.05 -1.66 -2.33
C VAL A 23 7.33 -2.24 -2.97
N PRO A 24 8.01 -3.23 -2.35
CA PRO A 24 9.16 -3.90 -2.93
C PRO A 24 8.83 -4.63 -4.24
N ASP A 25 9.79 -4.70 -5.16
CA ASP A 25 9.61 -5.33 -6.47
C ASP A 25 9.13 -6.78 -6.36
N GLU A 26 9.59 -7.53 -5.36
CA GLU A 26 9.15 -8.92 -5.12
C GLU A 26 7.64 -9.07 -4.84
N CYS A 27 6.98 -8.00 -4.36
CA CYS A 27 5.57 -8.00 -4.02
C CYS A 27 4.67 -7.53 -5.19
N VAL A 28 5.26 -6.91 -6.22
CA VAL A 28 4.52 -6.22 -7.29
C VAL A 28 3.64 -7.18 -8.09
N ASP A 29 4.15 -8.34 -8.51
CA ASP A 29 3.40 -9.27 -9.36
C ASP A 29 2.20 -9.87 -8.62
N GLY A 30 2.37 -10.20 -7.34
CA GLY A 30 1.29 -10.69 -6.50
C GLY A 30 0.22 -9.62 -6.23
N LEU A 31 0.63 -8.37 -6.01
CA LEU A 31 -0.30 -7.24 -5.84
C LEU A 31 -1.04 -6.89 -7.12
N ARG A 32 -0.40 -6.97 -8.30
CA ARG A 32 -1.06 -6.78 -9.60
C ARG A 32 -2.10 -7.86 -9.88
N ALA A 33 -1.77 -9.11 -9.57
CA ALA A 33 -2.73 -10.21 -9.69
C ALA A 33 -3.96 -9.99 -8.79
N LEU A 34 -3.74 -9.58 -7.53
CA LEU A 34 -4.83 -9.21 -6.61
C LEU A 34 -5.65 -8.02 -7.13
N ALA A 35 -4.99 -6.97 -7.59
CA ALA A 35 -5.64 -5.77 -8.12
C ALA A 35 -6.56 -6.10 -9.30
N SER A 36 -6.16 -7.01 -10.19
CA SER A 36 -7.02 -7.45 -11.30
C SER A 36 -8.32 -8.14 -10.84
N GLY A 37 -8.33 -8.71 -9.64
CA GLY A 37 -9.49 -9.39 -9.05
C GLY A 37 -10.43 -8.48 -8.26
N VAL A 38 -9.98 -7.30 -7.83
CA VAL A 38 -10.76 -6.37 -6.98
C VAL A 38 -10.93 -4.98 -7.58
N SER A 39 -10.20 -4.67 -8.65
CA SER A 39 -10.31 -3.46 -9.45
C SER A 39 -10.08 -3.81 -10.93
N TYR A 40 -10.14 -2.81 -11.81
CA TYR A 40 -9.80 -2.97 -13.23
C TYR A 40 -8.28 -3.11 -13.48
N GLY A 41 -7.52 -3.65 -12.51
CA GLY A 41 -6.06 -3.75 -12.57
C GLY A 41 -5.32 -2.44 -12.29
N TRP A 42 -6.03 -1.39 -11.84
CA TRP A 42 -5.46 -0.08 -11.47
C TRP A 42 -6.16 0.51 -10.26
N GLY A 43 -5.53 1.49 -9.61
CA GLY A 43 -6.13 2.27 -8.52
C GLY A 43 -5.74 1.79 -7.13
N MET A 44 -6.70 1.74 -6.20
CA MET A 44 -6.44 1.43 -4.80
C MET A 44 -6.90 0.02 -4.46
N VAL A 45 -6.01 -0.79 -3.88
CA VAL A 45 -6.37 -2.10 -3.32
C VAL A 45 -6.71 -1.91 -1.83
N PRO A 46 -7.90 -2.31 -1.37
CA PRO A 46 -8.25 -2.24 0.05
C PRO A 46 -7.45 -3.28 0.82
N VAL A 47 -6.78 -2.84 1.89
CA VAL A 47 -6.02 -3.71 2.77
C VAL A 47 -6.57 -3.63 4.20
N SER A 48 -6.49 -4.75 4.91
CA SER A 48 -6.74 -4.80 6.35
C SER A 48 -5.38 -4.98 7.01
N GLU A 49 -4.81 -3.90 7.53
CA GLU A 49 -3.44 -3.84 8.03
C GLU A 49 -3.41 -3.35 9.48
N ARG A 50 -2.38 -3.79 10.22
CA ARG A 50 -2.09 -3.31 11.57
C ARG A 50 -0.76 -2.58 11.55
N VAL A 51 -0.81 -1.25 11.41
CA VAL A 51 0.38 -0.41 11.55
C VAL A 51 0.74 -0.32 13.02
N ALA A 52 1.96 -0.71 13.40
CA ALA A 52 2.48 -0.58 14.75
C ALA A 52 2.92 0.86 15.04
N VAL A 53 1.98 1.80 15.08
CA VAL A 53 2.20 3.16 15.61
C VAL A 53 0.91 3.62 16.26
N ASP A 54 0.68 3.27 17.54
CA ASP A 54 -0.34 3.78 18.49
C ASP A 54 -1.79 4.13 18.02
N ASP A 55 -2.16 3.86 16.77
CA ASP A 55 -3.40 4.25 16.09
C ASP A 55 -3.68 3.31 14.91
N VAL A 56 -4.97 3.02 14.67
CA VAL A 56 -5.41 2.20 13.52
C VAL A 56 -5.45 3.10 12.28
N VAL A 57 -4.44 3.00 11.42
CA VAL A 57 -4.39 3.77 10.16
C VAL A 57 -5.06 2.98 9.03
N ARG A 58 -5.95 3.63 8.28
CA ARG A 58 -6.47 3.08 7.02
C ARG A 58 -5.41 3.26 5.93
N VAL A 59 -4.68 2.21 5.63
CA VAL A 59 -3.72 2.18 4.52
C VAL A 59 -4.45 1.92 3.21
N ARG A 60 -4.01 2.57 2.13
CA ARG A 60 -4.43 2.24 0.76
C ARG A 60 -3.17 2.00 -0.06
N ILE A 61 -3.08 0.84 -0.70
CA ILE A 61 -1.99 0.56 -1.63
C ILE A 61 -2.42 1.05 -3.01
N ALA A 62 -1.69 2.01 -3.55
CA ALA A 62 -1.84 2.43 -4.93
C ALA A 62 -1.09 1.45 -5.85
N VAL A 63 -1.81 0.83 -6.77
CA VAL A 63 -1.25 0.00 -7.84
C VAL A 63 -1.33 0.83 -9.13
N VAL A 64 -0.15 1.20 -9.65
CA VAL A 64 0.05 1.93 -10.91
C VAL A 64 0.74 1.06 -11.96
#